data_AF-A7HP87-F1
#
_entry.id   AF-A7HP87-F1
#
_cell.length_a   1.000
_cell.length_b   1.000
_cell.length_c   1.000
_cell.angle_alpha   90.00
_cell.angle_beta   90.00
_cell.angle_gamma   90.00
#
_symmetry.space_group_name_H-M   'P 1'
#
loop_
_entity.id
_entity.type
_entity.pdbx_description
1 polymer ?
#
loop_
_entity_poly.entity_id
_entity_poly.type
_entity_poly.pdbx_seq_one_letter_code
_entity_poly.pdbx_strand_id
1 'polypeptide(L)'
;MWVIAMFDLPTDTPKARKAYARFRKDLLEDGFTMMQYSVYSRHCASIENAEVHVKRMGAVVPAQGEVRFLTITDNQFGRIKVYVGKKRQPTTQSPSQLQLF
;
A
#
# COMPACT_ATOMS: atom_id res chain seq x y z
N MET A 1 8.11 -10.38 0.11
CA MET A 1 8.26 -9.07 0.81
C MET A 1 7.00 -8.24 0.60
N TRP A 2 6.66 -7.35 1.52
CA TRP A 2 5.51 -6.46 1.40
C TRP A 2 5.92 -5.01 1.56
N VAL A 3 5.33 -4.14 0.75
CA VAL A 3 5.37 -2.69 0.94
C VAL A 3 3.98 -2.24 1.37
N ILE A 4 3.90 -1.57 2.51
CA ILE A 4 2.70 -0.91 2.99
C ILE A 4 2.86 0.60 2.77
N ALA A 5 1.98 1.19 1.98
CA ALA A 5 1.86 2.64 1.81
C ALA A 5 0.75 3.15 2.73
N MET A 6 1.11 4.04 3.65
CA MET A 6 0.19 4.74 4.56
C MET A 6 0.26 6.22 4.24
N PHE A 7 -0.88 6.89 4.12
CA PHE A 7 -0.86 8.30 3.75
C PHE A 7 -1.94 9.11 4.44
N ASP A 8 -1.64 10.40 4.60
CA ASP A 8 -2.60 11.42 4.95
C ASP A 8 -2.52 12.53 3.89
N LEU A 9 -3.62 12.69 3.16
CA LEU A 9 -3.71 13.59 2.02
C LEU A 9 -4.95 14.49 2.21
N PRO A 10 -4.82 15.81 2.01
CA PRO A 10 -5.93 16.73 2.16
C PRO A 10 -7.04 16.45 1.13
N THR A 11 -8.28 16.72 1.52
CA THR A 11 -9.48 16.52 0.69
C THR A 11 -10.52 17.65 0.80
N ASP A 12 -10.14 18.74 1.45
CA ASP A 12 -10.93 19.94 1.71
C ASP A 12 -11.25 20.72 0.42
N THR A 13 -10.26 20.91 -0.44
CA THR A 13 -10.42 21.63 -1.70
C THR A 13 -10.64 20.70 -2.89
N PRO A 14 -11.31 21.16 -3.98
CA PRO A 14 -11.41 20.39 -5.22
C PRO A 14 -10.05 19.96 -5.78
N LYS A 15 -9.03 20.82 -5.65
CA LYS A 15 -7.65 20.52 -6.08
C LYS A 15 -7.03 19.41 -5.23
N ALA A 16 -7.21 19.45 -3.91
CA ALA A 16 -6.70 18.43 -3.00
C ALA A 16 -7.38 17.06 -3.25
N ARG A 17 -8.71 17.04 -3.44
CA ARG A 17 -9.45 15.82 -3.83
C ARG A 17 -8.96 15.23 -5.15
N LYS A 18 -8.67 16.07 -6.15
CA LYS A 18 -8.09 15.62 -7.42
C LYS A 18 -6.71 15.00 -7.22
N ALA A 19 -5.87 15.58 -6.37
CA ALA A 19 -4.54 15.05 -6.06
C ALA A 19 -4.62 13.71 -5.30
N TYR A 20 -5.53 13.59 -4.33
CA TYR A 20 -5.85 12.33 -3.65
C TYR A 20 -6.27 11.26 -4.66
N ALA A 21 -7.23 11.57 -5.52
CA ALA A 21 -7.76 10.63 -6.50
C ALA A 21 -6.67 10.18 -7.50
N ARG A 22 -5.78 11.11 -7.88
CA ARG A 22 -4.63 10.80 -8.74
C ARG A 22 -3.65 9.86 -8.05
N PHE A 23 -3.20 10.18 -6.84
CA PHE A 23 -2.26 9.34 -6.09
C PHE A 23 -2.82 7.94 -5.82
N ARG A 24 -4.12 7.85 -5.47
CA ARG A 24 -4.82 6.57 -5.34
C ARG A 24 -4.80 5.78 -6.65
N LYS A 25 -5.04 6.43 -7.79
CA LYS A 25 -4.99 5.78 -9.10
C LYS A 25 -3.58 5.27 -9.39
N ASP A 26 -2.55 6.07 -9.14
CA ASP A 26 -1.15 5.68 -9.35
C ASP A 26 -0.76 4.46 -8.48
N LEU A 27 -1.23 4.39 -7.22
CA LEU A 27 -1.06 3.20 -6.36
C LEU A 27 -1.67 1.94 -6.99
N LEU A 28 -2.92 2.03 -7.46
CA LEU A 28 -3.62 0.89 -8.07
C LEU A 28 -2.95 0.43 -9.36
N GLU A 29 -2.50 1.37 -10.20
CA GLU A 29 -1.77 1.07 -11.44
C GLU A 29 -0.39 0.46 -11.17
N ASP A 30 0.28 0.87 -10.08
CA ASP A 30 1.52 0.23 -9.62
C ASP A 30 1.29 -1.14 -8.96
N GLY A 31 0.03 -1.58 -8.84
CA GLY A 31 -0.39 -2.86 -8.32
C GLY A 31 -0.37 -2.97 -6.80
N PHE A 32 -0.57 -1.84 -6.11
CA PHE A 32 -0.99 -1.85 -4.72
C PHE A 32 -2.46 -2.24 -4.60
N THR A 33 -2.80 -2.90 -3.50
CA THR A 33 -4.15 -3.32 -3.14
C THR A 33 -4.58 -2.58 -1.87
N MET A 34 -5.84 -2.18 -1.79
CA MET A 34 -6.36 -1.49 -0.60
C MET A 34 -6.43 -2.46 0.58
N MET A 35 -5.85 -2.09 1.73
CA MET A 35 -6.01 -2.80 3.00
C MET A 35 -7.03 -2.11 3.90
N GLN A 36 -6.93 -0.78 4.02
CA GLN A 36 -7.82 0.07 4.79
C GLN A 36 -7.90 1.45 4.10
N TYR A 37 -8.74 2.36 4.61
CA TYR A 37 -8.73 3.74 4.13
C TYR A 37 -7.35 4.35 4.31
N SER A 38 -6.83 4.90 3.22
CA SER A 38 -5.49 5.48 3.13
C SER A 38 -4.34 4.54 3.49
N VAL A 39 -4.57 3.22 3.47
CA VAL A 39 -3.55 2.20 3.66
C VAL A 39 -3.63 1.15 2.56
N TYR A 40 -2.54 0.98 1.84
CA TYR A 40 -2.43 0.08 0.70
C TYR A 40 -1.22 -0.82 0.85
N SER A 41 -1.28 -2.02 0.29
CA SER A 41 -0.16 -2.99 0.31
C SER A 41 0.15 -3.56 -1.06
N ARG A 42 1.43 -3.84 -1.29
CA ARG A 42 1.92 -4.56 -2.47
C ARG A 42 2.85 -5.69 -2.04
N HIS A 43 2.61 -6.88 -2.56
CA HIS A 43 3.57 -7.98 -2.46
C HIS A 43 4.67 -7.81 -3.52
N CYS A 44 5.92 -7.91 -3.10
CA CYS A 44 7.12 -7.78 -3.92
C CYS A 44 7.97 -9.04 -3.78
N ALA A 45 8.57 -9.48 -4.90
CA ALA A 45 9.38 -10.70 -4.95
C ALA A 45 10.68 -10.59 -4.15
N SER A 46 11.23 -9.38 -4.00
CA SER A 46 12.46 -9.11 -3.26
C SER A 46 12.44 -7.73 -2.61
N ILE A 47 13.46 -7.42 -1.80
CA ILE A 47 13.63 -6.09 -1.20
C ILE A 47 13.97 -5.03 -2.26
N GLU A 48 14.78 -5.38 -3.26
CA GLU A 48 15.15 -4.50 -4.36
C GLU A 48 13.92 -4.15 -5.20
N ASN A 49 13.04 -5.13 -5.45
CA ASN A 49 11.77 -4.87 -6.12
C ASN A 49 10.86 -3.97 -5.27
N ALA A 50 10.81 -4.18 -3.95
CA ALA A 50 10.10 -3.30 -3.03
C ALA A 50 10.64 -1.85 -3.11
N GLU A 51 11.95 -1.65 -3.11
CA GLU A 51 12.58 -0.33 -3.22
C GLU A 51 12.26 0.38 -4.54
N VAL A 52 12.20 -0.36 -5.66
CA VAL A 52 11.76 0.20 -6.95
C VAL A 52 10.35 0.79 -6.85
N HIS A 53 9.42 0.05 -6.23
CA HIS A 53 8.04 0.50 -6.04
C HIS A 53 7.94 1.68 -5.06
N VAL A 54 8.70 1.64 -3.95
CA VAL A 54 8.78 2.74 -2.99
C VAL A 54 9.31 4.01 -3.65
N LYS A 55 10.40 3.92 -4.43
CA LYS A 55 10.97 5.07 -5.15
C LYS A 55 10.00 5.65 -6.16
N ARG A 56 9.34 4.79 -6.95
CA ARG A 56 8.35 5.21 -7.95
C ARG A 56 7.16 5.93 -7.30
N MET A 57 6.58 5.32 -6.26
CA MET A 57 5.44 5.92 -5.56
C MET A 57 5.82 7.17 -4.76
N GLY A 58 7.04 7.22 -4.21
CA GLY A 58 7.61 8.40 -3.56
C GLY A 58 7.73 9.61 -4.50
N ALA A 59 8.01 9.38 -5.78
CA ALA A 59 8.15 10.45 -6.78
C ALA A 59 6.83 11.10 -7.20
N VAL A 60 5.68 10.42 -6.97
CA VAL A 60 4.35 10.91 -7.34
C VAL A 60 3.53 11.38 -6.13
N VAL A 61 4.15 11.47 -4.95
CA VAL A 61 3.50 11.98 -3.74
C VAL A 61 3.02 13.42 -3.96
N PRO A 62 1.75 13.74 -3.66
CA PRO A 62 1.24 15.11 -3.76
C PRO A 62 2.00 16.09 -2.84
N ALA A 63 2.20 17.33 -3.31
CA ALA A 63 2.99 18.33 -2.60
C ALA A 63 2.51 18.69 -1.18
N GLN A 64 1.21 18.53 -0.89
CA GLN A 64 0.61 18.81 0.44
C GLN A 64 0.28 17.52 1.20
N GLY A 65 0.91 16.40 0.85
CA GLY A 65 0.61 15.09 1.39
C GLY A 65 1.75 14.49 2.20
N GLU A 66 1.42 13.76 3.26
CA GLU A 66 2.38 12.89 3.94
C GLU A 66 2.14 11.45 3.51
N VAL A 67 3.20 10.77 3.05
CA VAL A 67 3.15 9.36 2.67
C VAL A 67 4.33 8.65 3.32
N ARG A 68 4.04 7.54 4.00
CA ARG A 68 5.01 6.65 4.63
C ARG A 68 4.96 5.29 3.95
N PHE A 69 6.14 4.77 3.62
CA PHE A 69 6.29 3.41 3.12
C PHE A 69 6.95 2.55 4.19
N LEU A 70 6.36 1.41 4.49
CA LEU A 70 6.88 0.42 5.42
C LEU A 70 7.08 -0.90 4.69
N THR A 71 8.32 -1.38 4.67
CA THR A 71 8.67 -2.67 4.08
C THR A 71 8.73 -3.74 5.16
N ILE A 72 7.97 -4.82 5.00
CA ILE A 72 7.94 -5.95 5.95
C ILE A 72 8.04 -7.30 5.24
N THR A 73 8.51 -8.31 5.95
CA THR A 73 8.57 -9.69 5.44
C THR A 73 7.20 -10.36 5.39
N ASP A 74 7.05 -11.42 4.61
CA ASP A 74 5.82 -12.23 4.56
C ASP A 74 5.42 -12.77 5.95
N ASN A 75 6.40 -13.22 6.74
CA ASN A 75 6.17 -13.66 8.12
C ASN A 75 5.72 -12.53 9.06
N GLN A 76 6.19 -11.29 8.85
CA GLN A 76 5.70 -10.13 9.61
C GLN A 76 4.29 -9.75 9.16
N PHE A 77 4.01 -9.76 7.85
CA PHE A 77 2.69 -9.49 7.30
C PHE A 77 1.65 -10.49 7.81
N GLY A 78 1.95 -11.80 7.78
CA GLY A 78 1.05 -12.83 8.30
C GLY A 78 0.75 -12.71 9.80
N ARG A 79 1.63 -12.05 10.57
CA ARG A 79 1.43 -11.76 12.00
C ARG A 79 0.64 -10.47 12.27
N ILE A 80 0.24 -9.73 11.24
CA ILE A 80 -0.59 -8.54 11.40
C ILE A 80 -1.87 -8.89 12.17
N LYS A 81 -2.20 -8.01 13.12
CA LYS A 81 -3.37 -8.21 13.97
C LYS A 81 -4.60 -7.47 13.44
N VAL A 82 -5.44 -8.16 12.66
CA VAL A 82 -6.68 -7.58 12.12
C VAL A 82 -7.86 -7.74 13.07
N TYR A 83 -8.53 -6.62 13.37
CA TYR A 83 -9.79 -6.57 14.10
C TYR A 83 -10.81 -5.76 13.33
N VAL A 84 -12.05 -6.25 13.24
CA VAL A 84 -13.20 -5.49 12.74
C VAL A 84 -14.20 -5.41 13.89
N GLY A 85 -14.33 -4.21 14.47
CA GLY A 85 -14.94 -4.06 15.78
C GLY A 85 -14.17 -4.87 16.83
N LYS A 86 -14.88 -5.72 17.59
CA LYS A 86 -14.29 -6.61 18.61
C LYS A 86 -13.95 -8.02 18.10
N LYS A 87 -14.16 -8.29 16.81
CA LYS A 87 -13.94 -9.63 16.23
C LYS A 87 -12.57 -9.73 15.57
N ARG A 88 -11.85 -10.80 15.88
CA ARG A 88 -10.61 -11.17 15.20
C ARG A 88 -10.93 -11.61 13.77
N GLN A 89 -10.24 -11.05 12.79
CA GLN A 89 -10.36 -11.46 11.39
C GLN A 89 -9.05 -12.12 10.91
N PRO A 90 -9.11 -13.05 9.94
CA PRO A 90 -7.92 -13.57 9.31
C PRO A 90 -7.19 -12.46 8.54
N THR A 91 -5.87 -12.51 8.52
CA THR A 91 -5.05 -11.63 7.69
C THR A 91 -5.15 -12.09 6.24
N THR A 92 -5.18 -11.15 5.30
CA THR A 92 -5.10 -11.43 3.86
C THR A 92 -3.86 -12.29 3.58
N GLN A 93 -4.03 -13.38 2.83
CA GLN A 93 -2.92 -14.24 2.46
C GLN A 93 -2.14 -13.63 1.30
N SER A 94 -0.84 -13.95 1.21
CA SER A 94 -0.04 -13.64 0.04
C SER A 94 -0.66 -14.27 -1.21
N PRO A 95 -0.63 -13.57 -2.36
CA PRO A 95 -1.11 -14.16 -3.61
C PRO A 95 -0.33 -15.44 -3.89
N SER A 96 -1.04 -16.52 -4.25
CA SER A 96 -0.41 -17.78 -4.63
C SER A 96 0.55 -17.54 -5.79
N GLN A 97 1.82 -17.93 -5.64
CA GLN A 97 2.78 -17.86 -6.73
C GLN A 97 2.28 -18.76 -7.87
N LEU A 98 1.83 -18.14 -8.96
CA LEU A 98 1.49 -18.87 -10.17
C LEU A 98 2.79 -19.42 -10.74
N GLN A 99 2.94 -20.75 -10.70
CA GLN A 99 4.00 -21.45 -11.40
C GLN A 99 3.73 -21.32 -12.90
N LEU A 100 4.56 -20.55 -13.60
CA LEU A 100 4.71 -20.70 -15.03
C LEU A 100 5.68 -21.87 -15.21
N PHE A 101 5.11 -23.01 -15.59
CA PHE A 101 5.87 -24.19 -16.02
C PHE A 101 6.51 -23.95 -17.39
#